data_AF-A0A923KHB6-F1
#
_entry.id   AF-A0A923KHB6-F1
#
_cell.length_a   1.000
_cell.length_b   1.000
_cell.length_c   1.000
_cell.angle_alpha   90.00
_cell.angle_beta   90.00
_cell.angle_gamma   90.00
#
_symmetry.space_group_name_H-M   'P 1'
#
loop_
_entity.id
_entity.type
_entity.pdbx_description
1 polymer ?
#
loop_
_entity_poly.entity_id
_entity_poly.type
_entity_poly.pdbx_seq_one_letter_code
_entity_poly.pdbx_strand_id
1 'polypeptide(L)' 'MLKADATTAARVAEAKADGVTLNACQNTMAGMKLKPEDMNPVVTYVPSGAGEIVKKQHVGYGYFRP' A
#
# COMPACT_ATOMS: atom_id res chain seq x y z
N MET A 1 -1.65 -0.58 9.77
CA MET A 1 -1.63 -1.56 8.66
C MET A 1 -2.74 -1.23 7.68
N LEU A 2 -2.62 -1.65 6.41
CA LEU A 2 -3.58 -1.34 5.33
C LEU A 2 -4.86 -2.19 5.34
N LYS A 3 -5.05 -3.02 6.38
CA LYS A 3 -6.24 -3.86 6.54
C LYS A 3 -7.47 -3.01 6.87
N ALA A 4 -8.65 -3.53 6.54
CA ALA A 4 -9.91 -2.86 6.85
C ALA A 4 -10.19 -2.76 8.36
N ASP A 5 -9.77 -3.77 9.13
CA ASP A 5 -9.95 -3.89 10.58
C ASP A 5 -8.88 -3.17 11.42
N ALA A 6 -7.90 -2.54 10.78
CA ALA A 6 -6.80 -1.89 11.48
C ALA A 6 -7.26 -0.60 12.17
N THR A 7 -6.70 -0.30 13.34
CA THR A 7 -6.88 1.00 14.03
C THR A 7 -6.48 2.20 13.17
N THR A 8 -5.62 1.97 12.16
CA THR A 8 -5.18 2.98 11.19
C THR A 8 -6.10 3.13 9.98
N ALA A 9 -7.20 2.38 9.87
CA ALA A 9 -8.05 2.37 8.68
C ALA A 9 -8.62 3.76 8.34
N ALA A 10 -8.98 4.55 9.34
CA ALA A 10 -9.45 5.94 9.15
C ALA A 10 -8.36 6.81 8.48
N ARG A 11 -7.12 6.75 8.98
CA ARG A 11 -5.98 7.48 8.40
C ARG A 11 -5.66 7.07 6.97
N VAL A 12 -5.88 5.81 6.61
CA VAL A 12 -5.69 5.31 5.25
C VAL A 12 -6.72 5.94 4.30
N ALA A 13 -7.97 6.09 4.74
CA ALA A 13 -9.01 6.76 3.96
C ALA A 13 -8.75 8.27 3.83
N GLU A 14 -8.35 8.94 4.91
CA GLU A 14 -7.95 10.35 4.91
C GLU A 14 -6.78 10.60 3.94
N ALA A 15 -5.72 9.80 4.01
CA ALA A 15 -4.58 9.92 3.10
C ALA A 15 -5.01 9.77 1.63
N LYS A 16 -5.98 8.89 1.33
CA LYS A 16 -6.53 8.77 -0.03
C LYS A 16 -7.25 10.04 -0.46
N ALA A 17 -8.03 10.66 0.44
CA ALA A 17 -8.72 11.91 0.17
C ALA A 17 -7.73 13.06 -0.12
N ASP A 18 -6.56 13.04 0.55
CA ASP A 18 -5.45 13.98 0.29
C ASP A 18 -4.65 13.67 -1.00
N GLY A 19 -5.08 12.68 -1.79
CA GLY A 19 -4.43 12.30 -3.05
C GLY A 19 -3.26 11.32 -2.91
N VAL A 20 -3.01 10.78 -1.72
CA VAL A 20 -1.95 9.78 -1.51
C VAL A 20 -2.37 8.45 -2.11
N THR A 21 -1.49 7.86 -2.92
CA THR A 21 -1.68 6.50 -3.46
C THR A 21 -1.07 5.47 -2.52
N LEU A 22 -1.93 4.64 -1.93
CA LEU A 22 -1.57 3.59 -0.99
C LEU A 22 -1.54 2.24 -1.71
N ASN A 23 -0.34 1.67 -1.88
CA ASN A 23 -0.13 0.41 -2.59
C ASN A 23 0.23 -0.73 -1.64
N ALA A 24 -0.52 -1.82 -1.68
CA ALA A 24 -0.20 -3.06 -0.99
C ALA A 24 0.63 -4.01 -1.86
N CYS A 25 1.64 -4.63 -1.24
CA CYS A 25 2.52 -5.61 -1.88
C CYS A 25 1.84 -6.98 -1.95
N GLN A 26 1.58 -7.49 -3.15
CA GLN A 26 0.93 -8.79 -3.35
C GLN A 26 1.77 -9.96 -2.82
N ASN A 27 3.10 -9.91 -2.93
CA ASN A 27 3.97 -10.93 -2.33
C ASN A 27 3.78 -11.02 -0.81
N THR A 28 3.67 -9.87 -0.14
CA THR A 28 3.44 -9.83 1.30
C THR A 28 2.03 -10.30 1.65
N MET A 29 1.02 -9.91 0.87
CA MET A 29 -0.34 -10.40 1.06
C MET A 29 -0.42 -11.92 0.95
N ALA A 30 0.21 -12.51 -0.06
CA ALA A 30 0.29 -13.96 -0.23
C ALA A 30 0.97 -14.63 0.98
N GLY A 31 2.12 -14.09 1.43
CA GLY A 31 2.83 -14.60 2.60
C GLY A 31 2.04 -14.48 3.91
N MET A 32 1.19 -13.46 4.03
CA MET A 32 0.32 -13.23 5.18
C MET A 32 -1.07 -13.84 5.03
N LYS A 33 -1.34 -14.56 3.93
CA LYS A 33 -2.65 -15.14 3.60
C LYS A 33 -3.79 -14.10 3.59
N LEU A 34 -3.50 -12.89 3.16
CA LEU A 34 -4.47 -11.80 3.06
C LEU A 34 -5.08 -11.77 1.67
N LYS A 35 -6.39 -11.56 1.63
CA LYS A 35 -7.15 -11.35 0.40
C LYS A 35 -7.48 -9.86 0.22
N PRO A 36 -7.83 -9.42 -1.00
CA PRO A 36 -8.33 -8.06 -1.22
C PRO A 36 -9.53 -7.69 -0.33
N GLU A 37 -10.35 -8.68 0.06
CA GLU A 37 -11.48 -8.53 0.98
C GLU A 37 -11.06 -8.09 2.40
N ASP A 38 -9.85 -8.45 2.83
CA ASP A 38 -9.31 -8.11 4.16
C ASP A 38 -8.68 -6.71 4.18
N MET A 39 -8.58 -6.06 3.03
CA MET A 39 -7.87 -4.81 2.83
C MET A 39 -8.84 -3.63 2.80
N ASN A 40 -8.33 -2.45 3.19
CA ASN A 40 -9.13 -1.23 3.08
C ASN A 40 -9.49 -0.97 1.60
N PRO A 41 -10.77 -0.67 1.27
CA PRO A 41 -11.25 -0.54 -0.11
C PRO A 41 -10.54 0.55 -0.92
N VAL A 42 -9.87 1.50 -0.27
CA VAL A 42 -9.16 2.59 -0.95
C VAL A 42 -7.74 2.21 -1.41
N VAL A 43 -7.25 1.04 -1.00
CA VAL A 43 -5.89 0.55 -1.25
C VAL A 43 -5.81 -0.11 -2.61
N THR A 44 -4.76 0.21 -3.35
CA THR A 44 -4.41 -0.42 -4.63
C THR A 44 -3.33 -1.46 -4.46
N TYR A 45 -3.09 -2.29 -5.49
CA TYR A 45 -2.20 -3.44 -5.39
C TYR A 45 -1.07 -3.34 -6.40
N VAL A 46 0.14 -3.75 -5.97
CA VAL A 46 1.30 -3.90 -6.84
C VAL A 46 1.89 -5.30 -6.68
N PRO A 47 2.44 -5.91 -7.76
CA PRO A 47 3.02 -7.24 -7.70
C PRO A 47 4.12 -7.37 -6.62
N SER A 48 4.98 -6.35 -6.53
CA SER A 48 6.05 -6.28 -5.53
C SER A 48 6.21 -4.85 -5.02
N GLY A 49 6.07 -4.65 -3.70
CA GLY A 49 6.26 -3.33 -3.08
C GLY A 49 7.69 -2.82 -3.22
N ALA A 50 8.68 -3.68 -3.00
CA ALA A 50 10.09 -3.32 -3.20
C ALA A 50 10.40 -3.03 -4.68
N GLY A 51 9.86 -3.84 -5.61
CA GLY A 51 10.03 -3.61 -7.05
C GLY A 51 9.41 -2.28 -7.51
N GLU A 52 8.21 -1.96 -7.00
CA GLU A 52 7.56 -0.67 -7.29
C GLU A 52 8.38 0.52 -6.78
N ILE A 53 8.97 0.42 -5.58
CA ILE A 53 9.85 1.45 -5.01
C ILE A 53 11.07 1.68 -5.91
N VAL A 54 11.73 0.60 -6.37
CA VAL A 54 12.87 0.70 -7.28
C VAL A 54 12.45 1.32 -8.61
N LYS A 55 11.32 0.91 -9.19
CA LYS A 55 10.80 1.46 -10.45
C LYS A 55 10.51 2.97 -10.33
N LYS A 56 9.88 3.41 -9.23
CA LYS A 56 9.58 4.82 -8.98
C LYS A 56 10.87 5.65 -8.81
N GLN A 57 11.83 5.13 -8.05
CA GLN A 57 13.14 5.79 -7.91
C GLN A 57 13.84 5.95 -9.27
N HIS A 58 13.77 4.93 -10.12
CA HIS A 58 14.37 4.98 -11.45
C HIS A 58 13.78 6.09 -12.35
N VAL A 59 12.49 6.41 -12.19
CA VAL A 59 11.84 7.52 -12.91
C VAL A 59 11.91 8.86 -12.16
N GLY A 60 12.80 8.97 -11.16
CA GLY A 60 13.14 10.23 -10.49
C GLY A 60 12.39 10.52 -9.19
N TYR A 61 11.66 9.56 -8.63
CA TYR A 61 11.01 9.76 -7.32
C TYR A 61 12.04 9.71 -6.20
N GLY A 62 11.89 10.60 -5.21
CA GLY A 62 12.61 10.50 -3.95
C GLY A 62 12.15 9.27 -3.15
N TYR A 63 13.09 8.63 -2.46
CA TYR A 63 12.81 7.55 -1.53
C TYR A 63 12.99 8.02 -0.09
N PHE A 64 11.93 7.85 0.70
CA PHE A 64 11.92 8.17 2.11
C PHE A 64 11.49 6.94 2.90
N ARG A 65 12.31 6.56 3.89
CA ARG A 65 12.03 5.47 4.82
C ARG A 65 12.00 6.04 6.24
N PRO A 66 10.80 6.29 6.79
CA PRO A 66 10.61 6.66 8.19
C PRO A 66 11.12 5.59 9.16
#